data_AF-A0A7V7WPW0-F1
#
_entry.id   AF-A0A7V7WPW0-F1
#
_cell.length_a   1.000
_cell.length_b   1.000
_cell.length_c   1.000
_cell.angle_alpha   90.00
_cell.angle_beta   90.00
_cell.angle_gamma   90.00
#
_symmetry.space_group_name_H-M   'P 1'
#
loop_
_entity.id
_entity.type
_entity.pdbx_description
1 polymer ?
#
loop_
_entity_poly.entity_id
_entity_poly.type
_entity_poly.pdbx_seq_one_letter_code
_entity_poly.pdbx_strand_id
1 'polypeptide(L)'
;MQLDLFEHSRDVMLRNAVVEAIRARDADRAKSAMIALQAAYPADTLVPELDALVGKLAMSPWSGGLAPDEAAVEVRATEKVLVPAAQRILGEDAAAWLAPFWRALAEAIVGQAYEPEAPHAAWLYLRAGDWQAAIDAIETIPSWRRKPGPLGWMVEALYRRTGAPALWPMSAELAWMAPQAARSLLARLADNDLSKQLKCFDRECEAAGESDGFAWFPAWLLIEDSGYATLIGAAEKSNDRAPERGARLILALLSLERQGRHAELIENRRRLRDLDGALFAHYMKSR
;
A
#
# COMPACT_ATOMS: atom_id res chain seq x y z
N MET A 1 13.04 -48.13 -16.35
CA MET A 1 13.21 -46.69 -16.01
C MET A 1 12.68 -45.75 -17.11
N GLN A 2 11.67 -46.16 -17.90
CA GLN A 2 11.05 -45.33 -18.95
C GLN A 2 9.60 -44.92 -18.58
N LEU A 3 8.94 -45.64 -17.66
CA LEU A 3 7.59 -45.36 -17.17
C LEU A 3 7.54 -44.08 -16.30
N ASP A 4 8.55 -43.84 -15.46
CA ASP A 4 8.67 -42.62 -14.63
C ASP A 4 8.60 -41.33 -15.47
N LEU A 5 9.29 -41.30 -16.62
CA LEU A 5 9.33 -40.12 -17.48
C LEU A 5 7.97 -39.78 -18.11
N PHE A 6 7.14 -40.79 -18.38
CA PHE A 6 5.80 -40.59 -18.95
C PHE A 6 4.78 -40.20 -17.88
N GLU A 7 4.88 -40.78 -16.67
CA GLU A 7 4.03 -40.37 -15.54
C GLU A 7 4.30 -38.93 -15.13
N HIS A 8 5.58 -38.52 -15.11
CA HIS A 8 6.01 -37.13 -14.91
C HIS A 8 5.67 -36.19 -16.08
N SER A 9 5.32 -36.73 -17.25
CA SER A 9 4.84 -35.92 -18.38
C SER A 9 3.33 -35.70 -18.31
N ARG A 10 2.59 -36.70 -17.80
CA ARG A 10 1.13 -36.68 -17.74
C ARG A 10 0.62 -35.85 -16.57
N ASP A 11 1.26 -35.90 -15.40
CA ASP A 11 0.91 -35.03 -14.26
C ASP A 11 1.15 -33.55 -14.62
N VAL A 12 2.30 -33.22 -15.22
CA VAL A 12 2.64 -31.87 -15.68
C VAL A 12 1.65 -31.39 -16.75
N MET A 13 1.30 -32.24 -17.72
CA MET A 13 0.30 -31.91 -18.74
C MET A 13 -1.07 -31.61 -18.14
N LEU A 14 -1.56 -32.43 -17.20
CA LEU A 14 -2.86 -32.21 -16.58
C LEU A 14 -2.86 -30.96 -15.69
N ARG A 15 -1.80 -30.73 -14.91
CA ARG A 15 -1.62 -29.47 -14.15
C ARG A 15 -1.67 -28.26 -15.07
N ASN A 16 -0.89 -28.28 -16.14
CA ASN A 16 -0.84 -27.19 -17.11
C ASN A 16 -2.21 -26.96 -17.76
N ALA A 17 -2.98 -28.01 -18.04
CA ALA A 17 -4.33 -27.87 -18.57
C ALA A 17 -5.27 -27.11 -17.62
N VAL A 18 -5.17 -27.35 -16.30
CA VAL A 18 -5.92 -26.59 -15.28
C VAL A 18 -5.43 -25.14 -15.22
N VAL A 19 -4.11 -24.92 -15.16
CA VAL A 19 -3.51 -23.58 -15.07
C VAL A 19 -3.86 -22.73 -16.29
N GLU A 20 -3.79 -23.28 -17.50
CA GLU A 20 -4.16 -22.57 -18.72
C GLU A 20 -5.64 -22.20 -18.76
N ALA A 21 -6.53 -23.08 -18.29
CA ALA A 21 -7.95 -22.76 -18.17
C ALA A 21 -8.22 -21.69 -17.11
N ILE A 22 -7.50 -21.72 -15.97
CA ILE A 22 -7.56 -20.67 -14.95
C ILE A 22 -7.10 -19.33 -15.52
N ARG A 23 -5.97 -19.30 -16.24
CA ARG A 23 -5.44 -18.09 -16.91
C ARG A 23 -6.43 -17.53 -17.92
N ALA A 24 -7.07 -18.39 -18.70
CA ALA A 24 -8.13 -18.02 -19.63
C ALA A 24 -9.45 -17.62 -18.95
N ARG A 25 -9.57 -17.82 -17.62
CA ARG A 25 -10.78 -17.62 -16.81
C ARG A 25 -11.99 -18.40 -17.35
N ASP A 26 -11.74 -19.56 -17.93
CA ASP A 26 -12.76 -20.47 -18.44
C ASP A 26 -13.15 -21.47 -17.34
N ALA A 27 -14.22 -21.15 -16.61
CA ALA A 27 -14.65 -21.92 -15.44
C ALA A 27 -15.01 -23.38 -15.80
N ASP A 28 -15.68 -23.60 -16.93
CA ASP A 28 -16.13 -24.93 -17.36
C ASP A 28 -14.95 -25.80 -17.77
N ARG A 29 -14.01 -25.23 -18.53
CA ARG A 29 -12.78 -25.93 -18.90
C ARG A 29 -11.90 -26.19 -17.69
N ALA A 30 -11.79 -25.22 -16.77
CA ALA A 30 -10.98 -25.37 -15.56
C ALA A 30 -11.54 -26.47 -14.65
N LYS A 31 -12.88 -26.51 -14.48
CA LYS A 31 -13.56 -27.58 -13.74
C LYS A 31 -13.35 -28.96 -14.39
N SER A 32 -13.49 -29.04 -15.70
CA SER A 32 -13.30 -30.30 -16.44
C SER A 32 -11.85 -30.81 -16.34
N ALA A 33 -10.87 -29.91 -16.50
CA ALA A 33 -9.45 -30.24 -16.35
C ALA A 33 -9.12 -30.65 -14.91
N MET A 34 -9.74 -30.01 -13.92
CA MET A 34 -9.54 -30.32 -12.51
C MET A 34 -10.05 -31.72 -12.15
N ILE A 35 -11.23 -32.11 -12.63
CA ILE A 35 -11.76 -33.47 -12.46
C ILE A 35 -10.79 -34.50 -13.05
N ALA A 36 -10.24 -34.22 -14.23
CA ALA A 36 -9.26 -35.11 -14.87
C ALA A 36 -7.95 -35.24 -14.05
N LEU A 37 -7.45 -34.13 -13.50
CA LEU A 37 -6.27 -34.12 -12.63
C LEU A 37 -6.52 -34.91 -11.34
N GLN A 38 -7.62 -34.64 -10.63
CA GLN A 38 -7.96 -35.31 -9.37
C GLN A 38 -8.20 -36.82 -9.55
N ALA A 39 -8.82 -37.23 -10.66
CA ALA A 39 -9.03 -38.64 -10.96
C ALA A 39 -7.72 -39.40 -11.22
N ALA A 40 -6.75 -38.76 -11.87
CA ALA A 40 -5.46 -39.38 -12.18
C ALA A 40 -4.44 -39.27 -11.03
N TYR A 41 -4.47 -38.17 -10.28
CA TYR A 41 -3.49 -37.82 -9.24
C TYR A 41 -4.17 -37.20 -8.01
N PRO A 42 -4.92 -37.99 -7.21
CA PRO A 42 -5.67 -37.47 -6.06
C PRO A 42 -4.78 -36.95 -4.91
N ALA A 43 -3.52 -37.39 -4.85
CA ALA A 43 -2.54 -36.97 -3.85
C ALA A 43 -1.64 -35.81 -4.31
N ASP A 44 -1.98 -35.16 -5.43
CA ASP A 44 -1.22 -34.04 -5.95
C ASP A 44 -1.25 -32.84 -4.99
N THR A 45 -0.06 -32.36 -4.63
CA THR A 45 0.11 -31.30 -3.62
C THR A 45 -0.48 -29.94 -4.01
N LEU A 46 -0.77 -29.70 -5.30
CA LEU A 46 -1.33 -28.43 -5.79
C LEU A 46 -2.84 -28.47 -5.95
N VAL A 47 -3.48 -29.63 -5.75
CA VAL A 47 -4.93 -29.77 -5.88
C VAL A 47 -5.70 -28.80 -4.98
N PRO A 48 -5.35 -28.60 -3.69
CA PRO A 48 -6.09 -27.65 -2.85
C PRO A 48 -6.09 -26.21 -3.40
N GLU A 49 -4.94 -25.73 -3.88
CA GLU A 49 -4.82 -24.37 -4.44
C GLU A 49 -5.52 -24.24 -5.79
N LEU A 50 -5.36 -25.24 -6.66
CA LEU A 50 -6.08 -25.28 -7.94
C LEU A 50 -7.59 -25.32 -7.71
N ASP A 51 -8.07 -26.07 -6.71
CA ASP A 51 -9.50 -26.22 -6.41
C ASP A 51 -10.10 -24.89 -5.95
N ALA A 52 -9.39 -24.18 -5.07
CA ALA A 52 -9.79 -22.85 -4.62
C ALA A 52 -9.93 -21.86 -5.78
N LEU A 53 -8.99 -21.85 -6.73
CA LEU A 53 -9.01 -20.95 -7.90
C LEU A 53 -10.15 -21.31 -8.86
N VAL A 54 -10.35 -22.60 -9.15
CA VAL A 54 -11.44 -23.11 -9.99
C VAL A 54 -12.80 -22.81 -9.37
N GLY A 55 -12.95 -23.11 -8.08
CA GLY A 55 -14.16 -22.83 -7.33
C GLY A 55 -14.54 -21.36 -7.38
N LYS A 56 -13.56 -20.46 -7.26
CA LYS A 56 -13.82 -19.02 -7.35
C LYS A 56 -14.22 -18.56 -8.74
N LEU A 57 -13.67 -19.13 -9.81
CA LEU A 57 -14.11 -18.83 -11.20
C LEU A 57 -15.56 -19.22 -11.45
N ALA A 58 -16.04 -20.30 -10.82
CA ALA A 58 -17.41 -20.76 -10.97
C ALA A 58 -18.44 -19.94 -10.18
N MET A 59 -18.01 -19.05 -9.28
CA MET A 59 -18.91 -18.20 -8.51
C MET A 59 -19.41 -17.02 -9.33
N SER A 60 -20.72 -16.82 -9.37
CA SER A 60 -21.32 -15.60 -9.90
C SER A 60 -20.97 -14.39 -9.02
N PRO A 61 -20.75 -13.20 -9.62
CA PRO A 61 -20.59 -11.96 -8.86
C PRO A 61 -21.82 -11.66 -7.99
N TRP A 62 -21.62 -10.83 -6.96
CA TRP A 62 -22.66 -10.42 -6.01
C TRP A 62 -23.62 -9.40 -6.61
N SER A 63 -24.55 -9.86 -7.45
CA SER A 63 -25.49 -9.01 -8.21
C SER A 63 -26.49 -8.21 -7.36
N GLY A 64 -26.60 -8.50 -6.05
CA GLY A 64 -27.47 -7.79 -5.10
C GLY A 64 -26.72 -6.90 -4.10
N GLY A 65 -25.41 -6.75 -4.25
CA GLY A 65 -24.54 -6.19 -3.22
C GLY A 65 -24.25 -7.19 -2.10
N LEU A 66 -23.43 -6.76 -1.14
CA LEU A 66 -23.04 -7.53 0.05
C LEU A 66 -23.27 -6.71 1.31
N ALA A 67 -23.68 -7.37 2.39
CA ALA A 67 -23.66 -6.75 3.71
C ALA A 67 -22.20 -6.57 4.21
N PRO A 68 -21.92 -5.62 5.13
CA PRO A 68 -20.55 -5.35 5.60
C PRO A 68 -19.84 -6.57 6.22
N ASP A 69 -20.58 -7.40 6.96
CA ASP A 69 -20.07 -8.62 7.60
C ASP A 69 -19.78 -9.72 6.58
N GLU A 70 -20.65 -9.91 5.59
CA GLU A 70 -20.45 -10.83 4.46
C GLU A 70 -19.22 -10.41 3.65
N ALA A 71 -19.08 -9.12 3.36
CA ALA A 71 -17.91 -8.58 2.68
C ALA A 71 -16.62 -8.81 3.47
N ALA A 72 -16.64 -8.63 4.80
CA ALA A 72 -15.50 -8.92 5.66
C ALA A 72 -15.12 -10.40 5.67
N VAL A 73 -16.10 -11.31 5.63
CA VAL A 73 -15.86 -12.76 5.47
C VAL A 73 -15.20 -13.04 4.12
N GLU A 74 -15.73 -12.48 3.05
CA GLU A 74 -15.22 -12.69 1.70
C GLU A 74 -13.79 -12.16 1.51
N VAL A 75 -13.51 -10.95 2.01
CA VAL A 75 -12.16 -10.38 2.00
C VAL A 75 -11.19 -11.30 2.74
N ARG A 76 -11.53 -11.74 3.96
CA ARG A 76 -10.66 -12.63 4.73
C ARG A 76 -10.44 -13.98 4.04
N ALA A 77 -11.47 -14.56 3.43
CA ALA A 77 -11.34 -15.79 2.67
C ALA A 77 -10.42 -15.61 1.45
N THR A 78 -10.61 -14.51 0.73
CA THR A 78 -9.79 -14.14 -0.43
C THR A 78 -8.33 -13.96 -0.03
N GLU A 79 -8.05 -13.22 1.04
CA GLU A 79 -6.67 -12.98 1.50
C GLU A 79 -5.97 -14.22 2.04
N LYS A 80 -6.68 -15.08 2.77
CA LYS A 80 -6.07 -16.26 3.40
C LYS A 80 -5.91 -17.45 2.46
N VAL A 81 -6.78 -17.57 1.47
CA VAL A 81 -6.84 -18.76 0.59
C VAL A 81 -6.51 -18.38 -0.84
N LEU A 82 -7.26 -17.46 -1.42
CA LEU A 82 -7.18 -17.19 -2.86
C LEU A 82 -5.89 -16.48 -3.26
N VAL A 83 -5.44 -15.51 -2.47
CA VAL A 83 -4.21 -14.74 -2.74
C VAL A 83 -2.97 -15.67 -2.73
N PRO A 84 -2.71 -16.46 -1.68
CA PRO A 84 -1.59 -17.40 -1.68
C PRO A 84 -1.68 -18.45 -2.79
N ALA A 85 -2.88 -18.98 -3.05
CA ALA A 85 -3.10 -19.94 -4.14
C ALA A 85 -2.76 -19.33 -5.50
N ALA A 86 -3.26 -18.13 -5.79
CA ALA A 86 -2.97 -17.43 -7.04
C ALA A 86 -1.46 -17.14 -7.17
N GLN A 87 -0.80 -16.68 -6.11
CA GLN A 87 0.65 -16.44 -6.12
C GLN A 87 1.45 -17.71 -6.39
N ARG A 88 1.06 -18.84 -5.77
CA ARG A 88 1.74 -20.13 -5.95
C ARG A 88 1.57 -20.70 -7.35
N ILE A 89 0.38 -20.55 -7.94
CA ILE A 89 0.04 -21.17 -9.22
C ILE A 89 0.35 -20.27 -10.42
N LEU A 90 0.09 -18.97 -10.30
CA LEU A 90 0.18 -18.00 -11.41
C LEU A 90 1.42 -17.10 -11.32
N GLY A 91 2.11 -17.06 -10.18
CA GLY A 91 3.30 -16.24 -10.00
C GLY A 91 3.01 -14.75 -10.22
N GLU A 92 3.73 -14.15 -11.16
CA GLU A 92 3.63 -12.72 -11.49
C GLU A 92 2.24 -12.32 -12.02
N ASP A 93 1.51 -13.24 -12.66
CA ASP A 93 0.17 -12.99 -13.21
C ASP A 93 -0.92 -12.96 -12.13
N ALA A 94 -0.62 -13.36 -10.89
CA ALA A 94 -1.60 -13.52 -9.82
C ALA A 94 -2.38 -12.23 -9.54
N ALA A 95 -1.69 -11.09 -9.50
CA ALA A 95 -2.34 -9.81 -9.22
C ALA A 95 -3.32 -9.41 -10.34
N ALA A 96 -2.91 -9.58 -11.60
CA ALA A 96 -3.76 -9.29 -12.76
C ALA A 96 -4.97 -10.22 -12.82
N TRP A 97 -4.78 -11.51 -12.47
CA TRP A 97 -5.87 -12.49 -12.41
C TRP A 97 -6.86 -12.21 -11.28
N LEU A 98 -6.37 -11.75 -10.12
CA LEU A 98 -7.20 -11.41 -8.96
C LEU A 98 -7.95 -10.08 -9.13
N ALA A 99 -7.44 -9.16 -9.94
CA ALA A 99 -7.97 -7.80 -10.07
C ALA A 99 -9.48 -7.73 -10.35
N PRO A 100 -10.06 -8.53 -11.27
CA PRO A 100 -11.49 -8.48 -11.51
C PRO A 100 -12.34 -8.97 -10.33
N PHE A 101 -11.81 -9.86 -9.49
CA PHE A 101 -12.51 -10.30 -8.27
C PHE A 101 -12.55 -9.18 -7.22
N TRP A 102 -11.41 -8.49 -7.03
CA TRP A 102 -11.35 -7.34 -6.14
C TRP A 102 -12.28 -6.21 -6.61
N ARG A 103 -12.35 -5.97 -7.93
CA ARG A 103 -13.28 -4.99 -8.50
C ARG A 103 -14.74 -5.38 -8.25
N ALA A 104 -15.13 -6.62 -8.53
CA ALA A 104 -16.50 -7.08 -8.28
C ALA A 104 -16.89 -6.99 -6.79
N LEU A 105 -15.94 -7.25 -5.88
CA LEU A 105 -16.17 -7.10 -4.44
C LEU A 105 -16.31 -5.62 -4.04
N ALA A 106 -15.53 -4.73 -4.64
CA ALA A 106 -15.64 -3.29 -4.43
C ALA A 106 -17.00 -2.75 -4.89
N GLU A 107 -17.46 -3.18 -6.07
CA GLU A 107 -18.77 -2.83 -6.63
C GLU A 107 -19.91 -3.35 -5.74
N ALA A 108 -19.76 -4.53 -5.14
CA ALA A 108 -20.77 -5.11 -4.25
C ALA A 108 -20.96 -4.34 -2.94
N ILE A 109 -19.96 -3.56 -2.50
CA ILE A 109 -20.02 -2.77 -1.26
C ILE A 109 -19.96 -1.26 -1.50
N VAL A 110 -20.13 -0.83 -2.75
CA VAL A 110 -20.08 0.60 -3.09
C VAL A 110 -21.18 1.37 -2.34
N GLY A 111 -20.84 2.54 -1.80
CA GLY A 111 -21.76 3.38 -1.04
C GLY A 111 -21.92 3.03 0.44
N GLN A 112 -21.28 1.96 0.92
CA GLN A 112 -21.18 1.72 2.37
C GLN A 112 -20.33 2.80 3.04
N ALA A 113 -20.70 3.17 4.28
CA ALA A 113 -19.95 4.13 5.06
C ALA A 113 -18.57 3.57 5.46
N TYR A 114 -17.58 4.44 5.55
CA TYR A 114 -16.26 4.05 6.03
C TYR A 114 -16.29 3.70 7.52
N GLU A 115 -15.85 2.49 7.83
CA GLU A 115 -15.56 2.01 9.19
C GLU A 115 -14.11 1.50 9.24
N PRO A 116 -13.27 1.92 10.21
CA PRO A 116 -11.84 1.60 10.21
C PRO A 116 -11.49 0.11 10.16
N GLU A 117 -12.30 -0.74 10.78
CA GLU A 117 -12.07 -2.19 10.89
C GLU A 117 -12.82 -3.00 9.83
N ALA A 118 -13.59 -2.33 8.96
CA ALA A 118 -14.36 -2.98 7.90
C ALA A 118 -13.71 -2.76 6.53
N PRO A 119 -13.89 -3.69 5.58
CA PRO A 119 -13.53 -3.44 4.20
C PRO A 119 -14.27 -2.23 3.64
N HIS A 120 -13.56 -1.42 2.85
CA HIS A 120 -14.14 -0.30 2.13
C HIS A 120 -13.85 -0.43 0.63
N ALA A 121 -14.79 0.01 -0.22
CA ALA A 121 -14.67 -0.08 -1.67
C ALA A 121 -13.35 0.50 -2.21
N ALA A 122 -12.92 1.65 -1.67
CA ALA A 122 -11.65 2.28 -2.03
C ALA A 122 -10.43 1.34 -1.90
N TRP A 123 -10.32 0.62 -0.78
CA TRP A 123 -9.22 -0.31 -0.55
C TRP A 123 -9.29 -1.50 -1.52
N LEU A 124 -10.50 -1.98 -1.83
CA LEU A 124 -10.69 -3.07 -2.79
C LEU A 124 -10.34 -2.63 -4.22
N TYR A 125 -10.67 -1.40 -4.62
CA TYR A 125 -10.23 -0.85 -5.90
C TYR A 125 -8.70 -0.72 -5.99
N LEU A 126 -8.02 -0.35 -4.90
CA LEU A 126 -6.54 -0.41 -4.86
C LEU A 126 -6.04 -1.84 -5.09
N ARG A 127 -6.64 -2.85 -4.46
CA ARG A 127 -6.28 -4.26 -4.68
C ARG A 127 -6.56 -4.72 -6.11
N ALA A 128 -7.55 -4.12 -6.77
CA ALA A 128 -7.87 -4.36 -8.17
C ALA A 128 -6.96 -3.64 -9.17
N GLY A 129 -6.06 -2.76 -8.71
CA GLY A 129 -5.29 -1.90 -9.60
C GLY A 129 -6.09 -0.76 -10.24
N ASP A 130 -7.29 -0.49 -9.73
CA ASP A 130 -8.20 0.53 -10.25
C ASP A 130 -8.03 1.85 -9.47
N TRP A 131 -6.96 2.55 -9.78
CA TRP A 131 -6.53 3.72 -9.01
C TRP A 131 -7.51 4.89 -9.08
N GLN A 132 -8.21 5.07 -10.21
CA GLN A 132 -9.19 6.14 -10.35
C GLN A 132 -10.44 5.83 -9.52
N ALA A 133 -10.98 4.61 -9.63
CA ALA A 133 -12.13 4.21 -8.82
C ALA A 133 -11.83 4.26 -7.32
N ALA A 134 -10.58 3.96 -6.91
CA ALA A 134 -10.15 4.14 -5.54
C ALA A 134 -10.22 5.61 -5.09
N ILE A 135 -9.71 6.55 -5.89
CA ILE A 135 -9.77 8.00 -5.59
C ILE A 135 -11.23 8.45 -5.46
N ASP A 136 -12.06 8.13 -6.45
CA ASP A 136 -13.47 8.50 -6.46
C ASP A 136 -14.18 7.98 -5.20
N ALA A 137 -13.90 6.72 -4.81
CA ALA A 137 -14.45 6.14 -3.60
C ALA A 137 -13.95 6.80 -2.31
N ILE A 138 -12.67 7.23 -2.24
CA ILE A 138 -12.11 7.92 -1.07
C ILE A 138 -12.75 9.30 -0.90
N GLU A 139 -12.97 10.03 -2.00
CA GLU A 139 -13.56 11.37 -1.96
C GLU A 139 -14.99 11.38 -1.41
N THR A 140 -15.69 10.25 -1.45
CA THR A 140 -17.01 10.11 -0.80
C THR A 140 -16.92 10.01 0.74
N ILE A 141 -15.76 9.68 1.31
CA ILE A 141 -15.57 9.53 2.75
C ILE A 141 -15.47 10.93 3.40
N PRO A 142 -16.35 11.27 4.36
CA PRO A 142 -16.28 12.56 5.04
C PRO A 142 -14.96 12.73 5.80
N SER A 143 -14.28 13.86 5.57
CA SER A 143 -13.00 14.18 6.21
C SER A 143 -11.93 13.10 6.04
N TRP A 144 -11.89 12.43 4.88
CA TRP A 144 -10.95 11.32 4.59
C TRP A 144 -9.49 11.67 4.91
N ARG A 145 -9.07 12.91 4.65
CA ARG A 145 -7.70 13.40 4.90
C ARG A 145 -7.29 13.38 6.38
N ARG A 146 -8.26 13.34 7.31
CA ARG A 146 -8.04 13.23 8.77
C ARG A 146 -8.08 11.79 9.28
N LYS A 147 -8.23 10.80 8.40
CA LYS A 147 -8.34 9.38 8.74
C LYS A 147 -7.12 8.66 8.15
N PRO A 148 -6.29 7.98 8.96
CA PRO A 148 -5.04 7.36 8.47
C PRO A 148 -5.24 6.37 7.30
N GLY A 149 -6.26 5.51 7.38
CA GLY A 149 -6.57 4.54 6.33
C GLY A 149 -6.86 5.21 4.97
N PRO A 150 -7.93 6.03 4.88
CA PRO A 150 -8.27 6.76 3.66
C PRO A 150 -7.15 7.67 3.13
N LEU A 151 -6.42 8.35 4.00
CA LEU A 151 -5.27 9.16 3.57
C LEU A 151 -4.17 8.29 2.95
N GLY A 152 -3.84 7.16 3.57
CA GLY A 152 -2.86 6.21 3.02
C GLY A 152 -3.30 5.62 1.68
N TRP A 153 -4.60 5.35 1.51
CA TRP A 153 -5.15 4.89 0.24
C TRP A 153 -5.05 5.97 -0.85
N MET A 154 -5.33 7.22 -0.51
CA MET A 154 -5.22 8.34 -1.46
C MET A 154 -3.78 8.53 -1.91
N VAL A 155 -2.84 8.49 -0.97
CA VAL A 155 -1.41 8.54 -1.25
C VAL A 155 -1.01 7.47 -2.25
N GLU A 156 -1.40 6.21 -2.01
CA GLU A 156 -1.09 5.11 -2.91
C GLU A 156 -1.71 5.30 -4.30
N ALA A 157 -3.00 5.64 -4.36
CA ALA A 157 -3.70 5.78 -5.63
C ALA A 157 -3.09 6.89 -6.49
N LEU A 158 -2.79 8.04 -5.90
CA LEU A 158 -2.17 9.17 -6.61
C LEU A 158 -0.76 8.84 -7.06
N TYR A 159 0.04 8.18 -6.24
CA TYR A 159 1.38 7.74 -6.63
C TYR A 159 1.32 6.80 -7.84
N ARG A 160 0.43 5.81 -7.82
CA ARG A 160 0.26 4.86 -8.93
C ARG A 160 -0.25 5.50 -10.22
N ARG A 161 -1.00 6.62 -10.13
CA ARG A 161 -1.51 7.34 -11.30
C ARG A 161 -0.58 8.41 -11.86
N THR A 162 0.06 9.17 -10.99
CA THR A 162 0.72 10.44 -11.35
C THR A 162 2.21 10.49 -10.98
N GLY A 163 2.70 9.50 -10.22
CA GLY A 163 4.07 9.43 -9.76
C GLY A 163 4.36 10.21 -8.47
N ALA A 164 5.65 10.41 -8.20
CA ALA A 164 6.17 10.87 -6.91
C ALA A 164 5.78 12.30 -6.47
N PRO A 165 5.60 13.33 -7.32
CA PRO A 165 5.39 14.70 -6.82
C PRO A 165 4.08 14.89 -6.03
N ALA A 166 3.03 14.16 -6.35
CA ALA A 166 1.73 14.26 -5.66
C ALA A 166 1.70 13.59 -4.27
N LEU A 167 2.75 12.82 -3.94
CA LEU A 167 2.86 11.99 -2.74
C LEU A 167 3.09 12.78 -1.46
N TRP A 168 3.94 13.80 -1.55
CA TRP A 168 4.66 14.33 -0.39
C TRP A 168 3.84 15.12 0.62
N PRO A 169 2.89 16.00 0.22
CA PRO A 169 2.06 16.70 1.19
C PRO A 169 1.31 15.73 2.11
N MET A 170 0.63 14.76 1.49
CA MET A 170 -0.18 13.77 2.20
C MET A 170 0.65 12.71 2.93
N SER A 171 1.85 12.40 2.43
CA SER A 171 2.77 11.51 3.16
C SER A 171 3.29 12.15 4.44
N ALA A 172 3.56 13.46 4.44
CA ALA A 172 3.93 14.18 5.65
C ALA A 172 2.78 14.19 6.66
N GLU A 173 1.55 14.46 6.21
CA GLU A 173 0.35 14.39 7.05
C GLU A 173 0.13 13.00 7.64
N LEU A 174 0.29 11.95 6.84
CA LEU A 174 0.18 10.57 7.30
C LEU A 174 1.28 10.24 8.31
N ALA A 175 2.52 10.70 8.10
CA ALA A 175 3.61 10.51 9.04
C ALA A 175 3.31 11.16 10.39
N TRP A 176 2.64 12.31 10.42
CA TRP A 176 2.25 12.97 11.67
C TRP A 176 1.06 12.31 12.38
N MET A 177 0.15 11.67 11.63
CA MET A 177 -1.04 11.02 12.20
C MET A 177 -0.83 9.56 12.57
N ALA A 178 -0.12 8.80 11.74
CA ALA A 178 0.11 7.37 11.87
C ALA A 178 1.51 7.01 11.31
N PRO A 179 2.58 7.27 12.09
CA PRO A 179 3.96 7.14 11.62
C PRO A 179 4.29 5.76 11.05
N GLN A 180 3.84 4.69 11.69
CA GLN A 180 4.08 3.31 11.26
C GLN A 180 3.35 2.98 9.95
N ALA A 181 2.13 3.50 9.77
CA ALA A 181 1.38 3.33 8.54
C ALA A 181 2.04 4.10 7.38
N ALA A 182 2.48 5.34 7.62
CA ALA A 182 3.23 6.13 6.65
C ALA A 182 4.51 5.43 6.21
N ARG A 183 5.28 4.92 7.18
CA ARG A 183 6.51 4.18 6.93
C ARG A 183 6.28 2.95 6.07
N SER A 184 5.30 2.13 6.46
CA SER A 184 4.97 0.89 5.74
C SER A 184 4.50 1.18 4.31
N LEU A 185 3.73 2.26 4.14
CA LEU A 185 3.26 2.72 2.84
C LEU A 185 4.43 3.19 1.96
N LEU A 186 5.27 4.11 2.47
CA LEU A 186 6.40 4.65 1.73
C LEU A 186 7.41 3.56 1.35
N ALA A 187 7.70 2.62 2.25
CA ALA A 187 8.59 1.48 1.95
C ALA A 187 8.06 0.61 0.79
N ARG A 188 6.73 0.48 0.65
CA ARG A 188 6.10 -0.30 -0.42
C ARG A 188 5.98 0.47 -1.74
N LEU A 189 5.92 1.80 -1.68
CA LEU A 189 5.90 2.67 -2.85
C LEU A 189 7.31 3.10 -3.29
N ALA A 190 8.33 2.83 -2.48
CA ALA A 190 9.66 3.40 -2.68
C ALA A 190 10.27 2.98 -4.03
N ASP A 191 10.67 4.00 -4.79
CA ASP A 191 11.68 3.85 -5.82
C ASP A 191 13.09 3.80 -5.18
N ASN A 192 14.13 3.75 -6.01
CA ASN A 192 15.50 3.65 -5.55
C ASN A 192 15.92 4.84 -4.65
N ASP A 193 15.46 6.05 -4.97
CA ASP A 193 15.84 7.27 -4.25
C ASP A 193 15.12 7.34 -2.90
N LEU A 194 13.80 7.11 -2.88
CA LEU A 194 13.05 7.04 -1.63
C LEU A 194 13.55 5.90 -0.73
N SER A 195 13.90 4.74 -1.31
CA SER A 195 14.48 3.62 -0.57
C SER A 195 15.80 4.00 0.11
N LYS A 196 16.63 4.82 -0.55
CA LYS A 196 17.88 5.32 0.02
C LYS A 196 17.61 6.28 1.19
N GLN A 197 16.67 7.21 1.02
CA GLN A 197 16.31 8.17 2.07
C GLN A 197 15.75 7.47 3.31
N LEU A 198 14.85 6.50 3.13
CA LEU A 198 14.29 5.71 4.25
C LEU A 198 15.39 4.97 5.02
N LYS A 199 16.35 4.32 4.34
CA LYS A 199 17.47 3.62 4.98
C LYS A 199 18.41 4.55 5.75
N CYS A 200 18.69 5.73 5.19
CA CYS A 200 19.51 6.74 5.88
C CYS A 200 18.83 7.21 7.16
N PHE A 201 17.54 7.52 7.08
CA PHE A 201 16.73 7.91 8.23
C PHE A 201 16.72 6.84 9.33
N ASP A 202 16.50 5.57 8.96
CA ASP A 202 16.45 4.46 9.92
C ASP A 202 17.72 4.33 10.74
N ARG A 203 18.87 4.40 10.07
CA ARG A 203 20.17 4.31 10.72
C ARG A 203 20.37 5.45 11.74
N GLU A 204 19.87 6.65 11.43
CA GLU A 204 19.97 7.80 12.33
C GLU A 204 18.97 7.72 13.49
N CYS A 205 17.74 7.25 13.25
CA CYS A 205 16.76 7.03 14.31
C CYS A 205 17.12 5.86 15.24
N GLU A 206 17.65 4.76 14.72
CA GLU A 206 18.15 3.64 15.53
C GLU A 206 19.26 4.09 16.48
N ALA A 207 20.16 4.95 16.01
CA ALA A 207 21.21 5.54 16.85
C ALA A 207 20.64 6.45 17.95
N ALA A 208 19.48 7.06 17.73
CA ALA A 208 18.79 7.93 18.70
C ALA A 208 17.88 7.17 19.69
N GLY A 209 17.46 5.94 19.37
CA GLY A 209 16.65 5.09 20.25
C GLY A 209 15.16 5.47 20.34
N GLU A 210 14.59 6.09 19.31
CA GLU A 210 13.22 6.62 19.34
C GLU A 210 12.16 5.65 18.75
N SER A 211 11.13 5.30 19.52
CA SER A 211 10.09 4.33 19.10
C SER A 211 9.01 4.89 18.16
N ASP A 212 8.92 6.21 18.00
CA ASP A 212 7.95 6.89 17.12
C ASP A 212 8.64 7.84 16.12
N GLY A 213 9.94 7.59 15.87
CA GLY A 213 10.84 8.49 15.16
C GLY A 213 10.33 8.89 13.77
N PHE A 214 9.60 8.02 13.07
CA PHE A 214 9.14 8.29 11.71
C PHE A 214 8.23 9.52 11.56
N ALA A 215 7.60 9.99 12.64
CA ALA A 215 6.86 11.26 12.61
C ALA A 215 7.77 12.46 12.26
N TRP A 216 9.06 12.38 12.57
CA TRP A 216 10.09 13.38 12.26
C TRP A 216 10.68 13.24 10.86
N PHE A 217 10.38 12.15 10.14
CA PHE A 217 10.89 11.92 8.77
C PHE A 217 10.66 13.11 7.83
N PRO A 218 9.49 13.79 7.81
CA PRO A 218 9.30 14.96 6.96
C PRO A 218 10.26 16.12 7.31
N ALA A 219 10.57 16.34 8.59
CA ALA A 219 11.49 17.39 9.02
C ALA A 219 12.94 17.04 8.66
N TRP A 220 13.34 15.78 8.88
CA TRP A 220 14.63 15.26 8.49
C TRP A 220 14.85 15.35 6.97
N LEU A 221 13.86 14.93 6.17
CA LEU A 221 13.95 14.94 4.72
C LEU A 221 14.14 16.36 4.17
N LEU A 222 13.53 17.37 4.79
CA LEU A 222 13.73 18.78 4.42
C LEU A 222 15.15 19.29 4.71
N ILE A 223 15.83 18.71 5.69
CA ILE A 223 17.21 19.07 6.04
C ILE A 223 18.17 18.45 5.02
N GLU A 224 17.95 17.17 4.70
CA GLU A 224 18.74 16.41 3.73
C GLU A 224 18.55 16.93 2.29
N ASP A 225 17.32 17.29 1.92
CA ASP A 225 17.02 17.82 0.60
C ASP A 225 15.95 18.93 0.67
N SER A 226 16.43 20.18 0.55
CA SER A 226 15.58 21.37 0.50
C SER A 226 14.64 21.43 -0.72
N GLY A 227 14.85 20.58 -1.74
CA GLY A 227 13.96 20.44 -2.89
C GLY A 227 12.55 19.99 -2.51
N TYR A 228 12.38 19.31 -1.36
CA TYR A 228 11.06 18.93 -0.85
C TYR A 228 10.30 20.09 -0.19
N ALA A 229 10.90 21.27 -0.02
CA ALA A 229 10.29 22.37 0.72
C ALA A 229 8.93 22.81 0.14
N THR A 230 8.82 22.92 -1.19
CA THR A 230 7.54 23.28 -1.83
C THR A 230 6.51 22.16 -1.70
N LEU A 231 6.95 20.90 -1.79
CA LEU A 231 6.07 19.74 -1.77
C LEU A 231 5.52 19.48 -0.36
N ILE A 232 6.38 19.43 0.66
CA ILE A 232 5.96 19.27 2.06
C ILE A 232 5.27 20.54 2.57
N GLY A 233 5.65 21.71 2.06
CA GLY A 233 5.00 22.98 2.41
C GLY A 233 3.50 23.03 2.07
N ALA A 234 3.07 22.27 1.05
CA ALA A 234 1.68 22.14 0.65
C ALA A 234 0.86 21.17 1.53
N ALA A 235 1.48 20.53 2.53
CA ALA A 235 0.77 19.70 3.51
C ALA A 235 -0.24 20.54 4.30
N GLU A 236 -1.41 19.97 4.57
CA GLU A 236 -2.40 20.55 5.48
C GLU A 236 -1.95 20.47 6.94
N LYS A 237 -2.58 21.31 7.77
CA LYS A 237 -2.35 21.26 9.22
C LYS A 237 -2.99 20.02 9.81
N SER A 238 -2.23 19.27 10.62
CA SER A 238 -2.73 18.11 11.35
C SER A 238 -3.02 18.50 12.80
N ASN A 239 -2.52 17.74 13.77
CA ASN A 239 -2.77 17.91 15.19
C ASN A 239 -1.75 18.83 15.90
N ASP A 240 -0.88 19.52 15.16
CA ASP A 240 0.12 20.48 15.69
C ASP A 240 1.09 19.86 16.71
N ARG A 241 1.36 18.56 16.55
CA ARG A 241 2.30 17.82 17.40
C ARG A 241 3.74 18.29 17.16
N ALA A 242 4.65 17.97 18.08
CA ALA A 242 6.05 18.37 17.98
C ALA A 242 6.70 18.06 16.61
N PRO A 243 6.49 16.89 15.98
CA PRO A 243 7.09 16.59 14.67
C PRO A 243 6.58 17.48 13.52
N GLU A 244 5.28 17.78 13.51
CA GLU A 244 4.69 18.73 12.55
C GLU A 244 5.28 20.13 12.74
N ARG A 245 5.33 20.62 13.99
CA ARG A 245 5.93 21.91 14.31
C ARG A 245 7.40 21.98 13.90
N GLY A 246 8.14 20.88 14.08
CA GLY A 246 9.52 20.75 13.63
C GLY A 246 9.66 20.93 12.13
N ALA A 247 8.89 20.19 11.34
CA ALA A 247 8.91 20.31 9.88
C ALA A 247 8.55 21.74 9.41
N ARG A 248 7.53 22.35 10.04
CA ARG A 248 7.14 23.75 9.73
C ARG A 248 8.23 24.75 10.09
N LEU A 249 8.95 24.56 11.20
CA LEU A 249 10.10 25.39 11.58
C LEU A 249 11.26 25.24 10.59
N ILE A 250 11.54 24.03 10.12
CA ILE A 250 12.57 23.80 9.08
C ILE A 250 12.19 24.52 7.78
N LEU A 251 10.94 24.43 7.33
CA LEU A 251 10.46 25.18 6.15
C LEU A 251 10.66 26.70 6.32
N ALA A 252 10.35 27.24 7.51
CA ALA A 252 10.57 28.64 7.81
C ALA A 252 12.07 29.02 7.76
N LEU A 253 12.93 28.19 8.36
CA LEU A 253 14.38 28.38 8.34
C LEU A 253 14.94 28.38 6.92
N LEU A 254 14.58 27.39 6.09
CA LEU A 254 14.97 27.31 4.68
C LEU A 254 14.55 28.56 3.89
N SER A 255 13.34 29.06 4.15
CA SER A 255 12.84 30.27 3.51
C SER A 255 13.60 31.53 3.94
N LEU A 256 13.91 31.65 5.24
CA LEU A 256 14.66 32.79 5.81
C LEU A 256 16.12 32.81 5.34
N GLU A 257 16.75 31.64 5.20
CA GLU A 257 18.09 31.47 4.65
C GLU A 257 18.17 32.01 3.23
N ARG A 258 17.23 31.60 2.37
CA ARG A 258 17.13 32.09 0.99
C ARG A 258 16.89 33.60 0.89
N GLN A 259 16.25 34.19 1.90
CA GLN A 259 15.95 35.64 1.96
C GLN A 259 17.05 36.46 2.65
N GLY A 260 18.08 35.84 3.24
CA GLY A 260 19.14 36.55 3.97
C GLY A 260 18.69 37.20 5.29
N ARG A 261 17.57 36.76 5.89
CA ARG A 261 16.98 37.39 7.10
C ARG A 261 17.61 36.85 8.40
N HIS A 262 18.86 37.25 8.66
CA HIS A 262 19.68 36.68 9.73
C HIS A 262 19.12 36.84 11.16
N ALA A 263 18.46 37.95 11.49
CA ALA A 263 17.93 38.19 12.84
C ALA A 263 16.80 37.18 13.20
N GLU A 264 15.88 36.95 12.27
CA GLU A 264 14.77 36.01 12.47
C GLU A 264 15.22 34.55 12.40
N LEU A 265 16.29 34.29 11.66
CA LEU A 265 16.90 32.98 11.57
C LEU A 265 17.48 32.53 12.93
N ILE A 266 18.11 33.42 13.69
CA ILE A 266 18.61 33.11 15.04
C ILE A 266 17.46 32.73 15.98
N GLU A 267 16.35 33.46 15.92
CA GLU A 267 15.16 33.18 16.73
C GLU A 267 14.53 31.83 16.38
N ASN A 268 14.38 31.51 15.09
CA ASN A 268 13.84 30.22 14.66
C ASN A 268 14.79 29.04 14.97
N ARG A 269 16.11 29.25 14.92
CA ARG A 269 17.11 28.26 15.36
C ARG A 269 16.98 27.95 16.85
N ARG A 270 16.74 28.97 17.68
CA ARG A 270 16.47 28.77 19.12
C ARG A 270 15.21 27.92 19.32
N ARG A 271 14.11 28.28 18.65
CA ARG A 271 12.85 27.53 18.72
C ARG A 271 13.01 26.07 18.28
N LEU A 272 13.78 25.81 17.23
CA LEU A 272 14.07 24.45 16.78
C LEU A 272 14.84 23.66 17.84
N ARG A 273 15.89 24.26 18.43
CA ARG A 273 16.68 23.63 19.49
C ARG A 273 15.85 23.32 20.74
N ASP A 274 14.96 24.24 21.12
CA ASP A 274 14.10 24.07 22.29
C ASP A 274 12.98 23.03 22.03
N LEU A 275 12.61 22.82 20.76
CA LEU A 275 11.64 21.81 20.35
C LEU A 275 12.25 20.41 20.28
N ASP A 276 13.40 20.27 19.60
CA ASP A 276 14.12 19.01 19.48
C ASP A 276 15.62 19.25 19.23
N GLY A 277 16.45 18.79 20.18
CA GLY A 277 17.89 19.00 20.15
C GLY A 277 18.60 18.19 19.06
N ALA A 278 18.10 16.98 18.75
CA ALA A 278 18.69 16.09 17.76
C ALA A 278 18.47 16.64 16.34
N LEU A 279 17.23 17.04 16.03
CA LEU A 279 16.86 17.69 14.79
C LEU A 279 17.60 19.02 14.59
N PHE A 280 17.76 19.82 15.66
CA PHE A 280 18.58 21.03 15.60
C PHE A 280 20.05 20.72 15.27
N ALA A 281 20.65 19.74 15.94
CA ALA A 281 22.02 19.34 15.68
C ALA A 281 22.21 18.83 14.24
N HIS A 282 21.25 18.05 13.74
CA HIS A 282 21.22 17.57 12.36
C HIS A 282 21.12 18.73 11.36
N TYR A 283 20.19 19.67 11.58
CA TYR A 283 20.07 20.89 10.77
C TYR A 283 21.38 21.71 10.76
N MET A 284 22.01 21.92 11.92
CA MET A 284 23.28 22.66 12.00
C MET A 284 24.45 21.97 11.30
N LYS A 285 24.45 20.64 11.19
CA LYS A 285 25.48 19.88 10.46
C LYS A 285 25.36 20.03 8.94
N SER A 286 24.15 20.29 8.44
CA SER A 286 23.83 20.40 7.02
C SER A 286 23.98 21.82 6.45
N ARG A 287 24.47 22.79 7.24
CA ARG A 287 24.52 24.22 6.91
C ARG A 287 25.92 24.81 7.06
#